data_AF-A0AAU3T2C4-F1
#
_entry.id   AF-A0AAU3T2C4-F1
#
_cell.length_a   1.000
_cell.length_b   1.000
_cell.length_c   1.000
_cell.angle_alpha   90.00
_cell.angle_beta   90.00
_cell.angle_gamma   90.00
#
_symmetry.space_group_name_H-M   'P 1'
#
loop_
_entity.id
_entity.type
_entity.pdbx_description
1 polymer ?
#
loop_
_entity_poly.entity_id
_entity_poly.type
_entity_poly.pdbx_seq_one_letter_code
_entity_poly.pdbx_strand_id
1 'polypeptide(L)'
;MSTNTALRPEPPMPATALRPGAKSGVRPPARPAPAAALHSICAATAVLLGLVAIGAMIHEPVLIPPLAASAALVHSAPALPLAQPRGVVIGHLVGCAVGYGVLAVAGSSAWAAAVAAGLTLALNMAARTPHSPAVATAVIVLLQTPAAGRFVPLLFGSTVLLVLTGYAASRVRRNAPRYPAYWW
;
A
#
# COMPACT_ATOMS: atom_id res chain seq x y z
N MET A 1 65.20 -10.65 -35.17
CA MET A 1 65.39 -11.84 -34.32
C MET A 1 64.06 -12.15 -33.66
N SER A 2 63.32 -13.11 -34.23
CA SER A 2 61.97 -13.49 -33.81
C SER A 2 62.06 -14.54 -32.71
N THR A 3 61.54 -14.26 -31.52
CA THR A 3 61.33 -15.26 -30.47
C THR A 3 59.85 -15.61 -30.39
N ASN A 4 59.56 -16.79 -30.92
CA ASN A 4 58.27 -17.47 -30.94
C ASN A 4 57.92 -17.96 -29.52
N THR A 5 57.04 -17.24 -28.82
CA THR A 5 56.52 -17.65 -27.50
C THR A 5 55.34 -18.59 -27.72
N ALA A 6 55.60 -19.90 -27.62
CA ALA A 6 54.60 -20.94 -27.74
C ALA A 6 53.45 -20.77 -26.71
N LEU A 7 52.22 -20.64 -27.22
CA LEU A 7 50.98 -20.69 -26.46
C LEU A 7 50.83 -22.09 -25.84
N ARG A 8 50.96 -22.19 -24.52
CA ARG A 8 50.54 -23.40 -23.79
C ARG A 8 49.00 -23.40 -23.69
N PRO A 9 48.31 -24.51 -23.99
CA PRO A 9 46.87 -24.61 -23.72
C PRO A 9 46.63 -24.62 -22.20
N GLU A 10 45.79 -23.68 -21.74
CA GLU A 10 45.28 -23.62 -20.37
C GLU A 10 44.55 -24.94 -20.01
N PRO A 11 44.74 -25.50 -18.80
CA PRO A 11 43.97 -26.65 -18.37
C PRO A 11 42.48 -26.28 -18.25
N PRO A 12 41.56 -27.19 -18.61
CA PRO A 12 40.13 -26.90 -18.50
C PRO A 12 39.76 -26.63 -17.03
N MET A 13 39.10 -25.50 -16.80
CA MET A 13 38.58 -25.14 -15.48
C MET A 13 37.69 -26.28 -14.94
N PRO A 14 37.84 -26.67 -13.65
CA PRO A 14 36.95 -27.65 -13.07
C PRO A 14 35.52 -27.14 -13.15
N ALA A 15 34.67 -27.85 -13.87
CA ALA A 15 33.24 -27.60 -13.92
C ALA A 15 32.73 -27.60 -12.48
N THR A 16 32.37 -26.42 -11.96
CA THR A 16 31.75 -26.30 -10.64
C THR A 16 30.42 -27.02 -10.73
N ALA A 17 30.39 -28.26 -10.22
CA ALA A 17 29.18 -29.04 -10.10
C ALA A 17 28.21 -28.25 -9.19
N LEU A 18 27.26 -27.56 -9.81
CA LEU A 18 26.12 -26.96 -9.12
C LEU A 18 25.43 -28.09 -8.35
N ARG A 19 25.62 -28.11 -7.03
CA ARG A 19 25.00 -29.09 -6.15
C ARG A 19 23.48 -29.07 -6.37
N PRO A 20 22.86 -30.13 -6.91
CA PRO A 20 21.43 -30.20 -7.01
C PRO A 20 20.89 -30.48 -5.61
N GLY A 21 20.22 -29.51 -5.00
CA GLY A 21 19.49 -29.75 -3.74
C GLY A 21 19.51 -28.66 -2.67
N ALA A 22 20.05 -27.46 -2.94
CA ALA A 22 19.82 -26.34 -2.04
C ALA A 22 18.36 -25.88 -2.17
N LYS A 23 17.45 -26.50 -1.43
CA LYS A 23 16.10 -25.96 -1.18
C LYS A 23 16.31 -24.57 -0.58
N SER A 24 16.17 -23.53 -1.40
CA SER A 24 16.18 -22.15 -0.93
C SER A 24 14.96 -21.96 -0.04
N GLY A 25 15.10 -22.29 1.24
CA GLY A 25 14.04 -22.07 2.21
C GLY A 25 13.72 -20.59 2.25
N VAL A 26 12.53 -20.22 1.79
CA VAL A 26 12.03 -18.85 1.91
C VAL A 26 11.91 -18.54 3.40
N ARG A 27 12.88 -17.80 3.94
CA ARG A 27 12.84 -17.35 5.34
C ARG A 27 11.99 -16.08 5.43
N PRO A 28 11.19 -15.90 6.50
CA PRO A 28 10.54 -14.62 6.77
C PRO A 28 11.57 -13.47 6.84
N PRO A 29 11.17 -12.25 6.47
CA PRO A 29 12.04 -11.10 6.56
C PRO A 29 12.50 -10.84 8.01
N ALA A 30 13.68 -10.27 8.16
CA ALA A 30 14.22 -9.91 9.47
C ALA A 30 13.30 -8.91 10.20
N ARG A 31 13.26 -9.02 11.54
CA ARG A 31 12.49 -8.09 12.37
C ARG A 31 13.01 -6.66 12.21
N PRO A 32 12.12 -5.64 12.18
CA PRO A 32 12.57 -4.26 12.18
C PRO A 32 13.26 -3.93 13.52
N ALA A 33 14.23 -3.01 13.47
CA ALA A 33 14.84 -2.48 14.69
C ALA A 33 13.76 -1.86 15.61
N PRO A 34 13.82 -2.02 16.94
CA PRO A 34 12.79 -1.52 17.86
C PRO A 34 12.48 -0.03 17.70
N ALA A 35 13.51 0.80 17.51
CA ALA A 35 13.35 2.24 17.27
C ALA A 35 12.62 2.53 15.94
N ALA A 36 12.86 1.72 14.91
CA ALA A 36 12.16 1.85 13.63
C ALA A 36 10.67 1.47 13.79
N ALA A 37 10.39 0.38 14.50
CA ALA A 37 9.04 -0.04 14.81
C ALA A 37 8.29 1.02 15.64
N LEU A 38 8.90 1.54 16.71
CA LEU A 38 8.29 2.53 17.59
C LEU A 38 7.87 3.78 16.82
N HIS A 39 8.75 4.38 16.02
CA HIS A 39 8.37 5.57 15.27
C HIS A 39 7.30 5.27 14.22
N SER A 40 7.32 4.10 13.56
CA SER A 40 6.25 3.74 12.63
C SER A 40 4.90 3.60 13.34
N ILE A 41 4.89 3.03 14.55
CA ILE A 41 3.70 2.93 15.40
C ILE A 41 3.25 4.34 15.82
N CYS A 42 4.14 5.18 16.35
CA CYS A 42 3.80 6.54 16.77
C CYS A 42 3.27 7.37 15.61
N ALA A 43 3.88 7.30 14.43
CA ALA A 43 3.43 8.04 13.25
C ALA A 43 2.05 7.58 12.76
N ALA A 44 1.82 6.25 12.71
CA ALA A 44 0.51 5.70 12.37
C ALA A 44 -0.55 6.12 13.40
N THR A 45 -0.28 5.95 14.69
CA THR A 45 -1.22 6.35 15.75
C THR A 45 -1.50 7.85 15.70
N ALA A 46 -0.49 8.70 15.49
CA ALA A 46 -0.67 10.13 15.42
C ALA A 46 -1.61 10.55 14.28
N VAL A 47 -1.46 9.98 13.07
CA VAL A 47 -2.38 10.32 11.97
C VAL A 47 -3.79 9.78 12.21
N LEU A 48 -3.95 8.60 12.83
CA LEU A 48 -5.25 8.05 13.17
C LEU A 48 -5.98 8.92 14.21
N LEU A 49 -5.27 9.37 15.25
CA LEU A 49 -5.80 10.31 16.22
C LEU A 49 -6.13 11.65 15.58
N GLY A 50 -5.32 12.12 14.63
CA GLY A 50 -5.60 13.31 13.83
C GLY A 50 -6.91 13.19 13.03
N LEU A 51 -7.14 12.06 12.36
CA LEU A 51 -8.40 11.80 11.65
C LEU A 51 -9.60 11.79 12.61
N VAL A 52 -9.46 11.19 13.79
CA VAL A 52 -10.50 11.21 14.83
C VAL A 52 -10.78 12.63 15.32
N ALA A 53 -9.74 13.43 15.58
CA ALA A 53 -9.88 14.80 16.03
C ALA A 53 -10.59 15.66 14.97
N ILE A 54 -10.21 15.54 13.69
CA ILE A 54 -10.89 16.23 12.59
C ILE A 54 -12.36 15.82 12.54
N GLY A 55 -12.65 14.51 12.59
CA GLY A 55 -14.02 14.00 12.59
C GLY A 55 -14.86 14.50 13.75
N ALA A 56 -14.29 14.56 14.95
CA ALA A 56 -14.95 15.11 16.13
C ALA A 56 -15.28 16.60 15.99
N MET A 57 -14.40 17.38 15.36
CA MET A 57 -14.61 18.82 15.14
C MET A 57 -15.69 19.13 14.10
N ILE A 58 -15.89 18.24 13.12
CA ILE A 58 -16.87 18.44 12.03
C ILE A 58 -18.10 17.54 12.18
N HIS A 59 -18.20 16.77 13.26
CA HIS A 59 -19.25 15.80 13.55
C HIS A 59 -19.47 14.74 12.45
N GLU A 60 -18.38 14.27 11.82
CA GLU A 60 -18.43 13.23 10.79
C GLU A 60 -17.44 12.08 11.10
N PRO A 61 -17.76 10.82 10.78
CA PRO A 61 -16.90 9.67 11.02
C PRO A 61 -15.76 9.59 9.99
N VAL A 62 -14.76 10.47 10.14
CA VAL A 62 -13.61 10.58 9.21
C VAL A 62 -12.69 9.35 9.26
N LEU A 63 -12.49 8.76 10.45
CA LEU A 63 -11.76 7.51 10.58
C LEU A 63 -12.66 6.32 10.25
N ILE A 64 -12.37 5.65 9.13
CA ILE A 64 -13.00 4.39 8.74
C ILE A 64 -11.98 3.23 8.72
N PRO A 65 -12.40 1.97 8.87
CA PRO A 65 -11.48 0.82 8.89
C PRO A 65 -10.53 0.75 7.68
N PRO A 66 -10.96 1.05 6.43
CA PRO A 66 -10.05 1.13 5.28
C PRO A 66 -8.90 2.14 5.48
N LEU A 67 -9.18 3.33 6.02
CA LEU A 67 -8.15 4.35 6.25
C LEU A 67 -7.18 3.92 7.36
N ALA A 68 -7.66 3.20 8.37
CA ALA A 68 -6.80 2.63 9.40
C ALA A 68 -5.80 1.61 8.81
N ALA A 69 -6.28 0.73 7.92
CA ALA A 69 -5.42 -0.21 7.21
C ALA A 69 -4.42 0.50 6.29
N SER A 70 -4.83 1.56 5.58
CA SER A 70 -3.94 2.38 4.76
C SER A 70 -2.86 3.07 5.59
N ALA A 71 -3.21 3.64 6.75
CA ALA A 71 -2.24 4.23 7.67
C ALA A 71 -1.21 3.20 8.15
N ALA A 72 -1.66 1.99 8.51
CA ALA A 72 -0.77 0.92 8.91
C ALA A 72 0.20 0.54 7.78
N LEU A 73 -0.28 0.38 6.55
CA LEU A 73 0.56 0.07 5.39
C LEU A 73 1.57 1.17 5.08
N VAL A 74 1.13 2.43 5.02
CA VAL A 74 1.99 3.59 4.71
C VAL A 74 3.12 3.74 5.72
N HIS A 75 2.86 3.53 7.01
CA HIS A 75 3.87 3.76 8.05
C HIS A 75 4.70 2.51 8.41
N SER A 76 4.17 1.31 8.24
CA SER A 76 4.90 0.06 8.52
C SER A 76 5.69 -0.48 7.34
N ALA A 77 5.22 -0.23 6.10
CA ALA A 77 5.83 -0.75 4.88
C ALA A 77 5.83 0.28 3.73
N PRO A 78 6.42 1.48 3.93
CA PRO A 78 6.35 2.61 2.98
C PRO A 78 6.96 2.33 1.61
N ALA A 79 7.82 1.32 1.49
CA ALA A 79 8.47 0.96 0.22
C ALA A 79 7.59 0.05 -0.66
N LEU A 80 6.50 -0.52 -0.14
CA LEU A 80 5.66 -1.42 -0.92
C LEU A 80 4.86 -0.64 -1.97
N PRO A 81 4.64 -1.21 -3.17
CA PRO A 81 3.76 -0.62 -4.19
C PRO A 81 2.37 -0.27 -3.65
N LEU A 82 1.86 -1.11 -2.73
CA LEU A 82 0.56 -0.96 -2.09
C LEU A 82 0.42 0.29 -1.22
N ALA A 83 1.55 0.82 -0.73
CA ALA A 83 1.60 1.97 0.15
C ALA A 83 1.78 3.29 -0.62
N GLN A 84 2.08 3.26 -1.92
CA GLN A 84 2.45 4.47 -2.66
C GLN A 84 1.27 5.45 -2.83
N PRO A 85 1.53 6.77 -2.93
CA PRO A 85 0.50 7.80 -2.95
C PRO A 85 -0.59 7.57 -4.00
N ARG A 86 -0.18 7.21 -5.22
CA ARG A 86 -1.11 6.87 -6.30
C ARG A 86 -2.01 5.70 -5.93
N GLY A 87 -1.47 4.64 -5.33
CA GLY A 87 -2.26 3.51 -4.85
C GLY A 87 -3.26 3.94 -3.79
N VAL A 88 -2.80 4.67 -2.77
CA VAL A 88 -3.63 5.13 -1.64
C VAL A 88 -4.79 6.00 -2.15
N VAL A 89 -4.48 7.09 -2.86
CA VAL A 89 -5.50 8.08 -3.27
C VAL A 89 -6.40 7.51 -4.36
N ILE A 90 -5.83 7.10 -5.50
CA ILE A 90 -6.64 6.63 -6.65
C ILE A 90 -7.35 5.34 -6.30
N GLY A 91 -6.69 4.42 -5.57
CA GLY A 91 -7.32 3.16 -5.17
C GLY A 91 -8.60 3.40 -4.38
N HIS A 92 -8.55 4.24 -3.34
CA HIS A 92 -9.74 4.56 -2.55
C HIS A 92 -10.82 5.26 -3.37
N LEU A 93 -10.46 6.16 -4.29
CA LEU A 93 -11.42 6.81 -5.19
C LEU A 93 -12.08 5.83 -6.16
N VAL A 94 -11.31 4.88 -6.72
CA VAL A 94 -11.84 3.79 -7.54
C VAL A 94 -12.80 2.92 -6.73
N GLY A 95 -12.43 2.51 -5.52
CA GLY A 95 -13.31 1.73 -4.64
C GLY A 95 -14.60 2.48 -4.29
N CYS A 96 -14.51 3.79 -4.09
CA CYS A 96 -15.68 4.63 -3.85
C CYS A 96 -16.59 4.71 -5.09
N ALA A 97 -16.03 4.94 -6.28
CA ALA A 97 -16.76 5.01 -7.53
C ALA A 97 -17.44 3.67 -7.88
N VAL A 98 -16.72 2.55 -7.75
CA VAL A 98 -17.29 1.21 -7.93
C VAL A 98 -18.37 0.94 -6.90
N GLY A 99 -18.13 1.27 -5.63
CA GLY A 99 -19.10 1.09 -4.56
C GLY A 99 -20.41 1.82 -4.85
N TYR A 100 -20.36 3.12 -5.16
CA TYR A 100 -21.57 3.87 -5.48
C TYR A 100 -22.23 3.41 -6.78
N GLY A 101 -21.44 3.03 -7.79
CA GLY A 101 -21.96 2.51 -9.05
C GLY A 101 -22.74 1.21 -8.85
N VAL A 102 -22.19 0.26 -8.09
CA VAL A 102 -22.89 -1.00 -7.78
C VAL A 102 -24.09 -0.75 -6.89
N LEU A 103 -23.96 0.12 -5.87
CA LEU A 103 -25.08 0.51 -5.01
C LEU A 103 -26.26 1.07 -5.82
N ALA A 104 -25.99 1.89 -6.83
CA ALA A 104 -27.02 2.47 -7.69
C ALA A 104 -27.73 1.44 -8.58
N VAL A 105 -27.04 0.36 -8.98
CA VAL A 105 -27.58 -0.65 -9.92
C VAL A 105 -28.22 -1.83 -9.18
N ALA A 106 -27.59 -2.33 -8.12
CA ALA A 106 -27.96 -3.57 -7.44
C ALA A 106 -28.50 -3.35 -6.02
N GLY A 107 -28.47 -2.12 -5.51
CA GLY A 107 -28.88 -1.80 -4.14
C GLY A 107 -27.87 -2.28 -3.09
N SER A 108 -28.22 -2.06 -1.82
CA SER A 108 -27.39 -2.48 -0.68
C SER A 108 -27.66 -3.94 -0.32
N SER A 109 -26.63 -4.78 -0.46
CA SER A 109 -26.64 -6.16 0.04
C SER A 109 -25.23 -6.69 0.22
N ALA A 110 -25.06 -7.74 1.03
CA ALA A 110 -23.77 -8.41 1.19
C ALA A 110 -23.24 -9.00 -0.13
N TRP A 111 -24.12 -9.53 -0.98
CA TRP A 111 -23.78 -10.04 -2.31
C TRP A 111 -23.27 -8.93 -3.23
N ALA A 112 -23.99 -7.80 -3.28
CA ALA A 112 -23.55 -6.64 -4.04
C ALA A 112 -22.20 -6.11 -3.52
N ALA A 113 -21.98 -6.11 -2.20
CA ALA A 113 -20.71 -5.68 -1.59
C ALA A 113 -19.54 -6.58 -2.01
N ALA A 114 -19.75 -7.89 -2.09
CA ALA A 114 -18.75 -8.83 -2.59
C ALA A 114 -18.43 -8.59 -4.09
N VAL A 115 -19.44 -8.31 -4.90
CA VAL A 115 -19.25 -7.93 -6.32
C VAL A 115 -18.47 -6.63 -6.44
N ALA A 116 -18.85 -5.59 -5.70
CA ALA A 116 -18.16 -4.30 -5.68
C ALA A 116 -16.70 -4.44 -5.23
N ALA A 117 -16.43 -5.29 -4.23
CA ALA A 117 -15.08 -5.60 -3.78
C ALA A 117 -14.23 -6.23 -4.92
N GLY A 118 -14.76 -7.24 -5.61
CA GLY A 118 -14.09 -7.89 -6.73
C GLY A 118 -13.82 -6.93 -7.91
N LEU A 119 -14.82 -6.12 -8.28
CA LEU A 119 -14.68 -5.10 -9.32
C LEU A 119 -13.64 -4.04 -8.95
N THR A 120 -13.62 -3.59 -7.69
CA THR A 120 -12.63 -2.64 -7.19
C THR A 120 -11.21 -3.21 -7.29
N LEU A 121 -11.02 -4.48 -6.91
CA LEU A 121 -9.73 -5.14 -7.04
C LEU A 121 -9.29 -5.20 -8.50
N ALA A 122 -10.19 -5.62 -9.41
CA ALA A 122 -9.90 -5.71 -10.84
C ALA A 122 -9.52 -4.34 -11.43
N LEU A 123 -10.26 -3.28 -11.13
CA LEU A 123 -9.96 -1.94 -11.61
C LEU A 123 -8.67 -1.37 -11.01
N ASN A 124 -8.38 -1.63 -9.74
CA ASN A 124 -7.10 -1.22 -9.14
C ASN A 124 -5.91 -1.91 -9.79
N MET A 125 -6.06 -3.19 -10.17
CA MET A 125 -5.04 -3.91 -10.94
C MET A 125 -4.87 -3.30 -12.33
N ALA A 126 -5.97 -3.05 -13.04
CA ALA A 126 -5.96 -2.45 -14.38
C ALA A 126 -5.39 -1.02 -14.39
N ALA A 127 -5.74 -0.20 -13.39
CA ALA A 127 -5.26 1.16 -13.22
C ALA A 127 -3.81 1.24 -12.70
N ARG A 128 -3.16 0.10 -12.42
CA ARG A 128 -1.83 0.02 -11.79
C ARG A 128 -1.78 0.78 -10.46
N THR A 129 -2.87 0.71 -9.70
CA THR A 129 -3.02 1.34 -8.38
C THR A 129 -3.38 0.29 -7.34
N PRO A 130 -2.54 -0.75 -7.15
CA PRO A 130 -2.84 -1.79 -6.18
C PRO A 130 -2.92 -1.14 -4.80
N HIS A 131 -4.09 -1.26 -4.16
CA HIS A 131 -4.30 -0.78 -2.80
C HIS A 131 -5.44 -1.57 -2.17
N SER A 132 -5.09 -2.64 -1.43
CA SER A 132 -6.10 -3.55 -0.90
C SER A 132 -7.09 -2.89 0.08
N PRO A 133 -6.74 -1.86 0.89
CA PRO A 133 -7.74 -1.17 1.71
C PRO A 133 -8.88 -0.54 0.90
N ALA A 134 -8.65 -0.15 -0.35
CA ALA A 134 -9.70 0.39 -1.20
C ALA A 134 -10.83 -0.61 -1.50
N VAL A 135 -10.53 -1.90 -1.53
CA VAL A 135 -11.54 -2.96 -1.68
C VAL A 135 -12.54 -2.89 -0.51
N ALA A 136 -12.05 -2.67 0.71
CA ALA A 136 -12.90 -2.49 1.88
C ALA A 136 -13.68 -1.15 1.83
N THR A 137 -13.16 -0.10 1.18
CA THR A 137 -13.92 1.14 0.93
C THR A 137 -15.16 0.88 0.10
N ALA A 138 -15.08 0.08 -0.97
CA ALA A 138 -16.24 -0.26 -1.78
C ALA A 138 -17.30 -1.01 -0.96
N VAL A 139 -16.87 -1.94 -0.10
CA VAL A 139 -17.75 -2.65 0.83
C VAL A 139 -18.45 -1.70 1.80
N ILE A 140 -17.71 -0.76 2.38
CA ILE A 140 -18.27 0.26 3.29
C ILE A 140 -19.34 1.11 2.58
N VAL A 141 -19.07 1.55 1.35
CA VAL A 141 -20.04 2.32 0.57
C VAL A 141 -21.34 1.55 0.37
N LEU A 142 -21.27 0.24 0.10
CA LEU A 142 -22.48 -0.55 -0.09
C LEU A 142 -23.22 -0.85 1.22
N LEU A 143 -22.50 -1.24 2.28
CA LEU A 143 -23.13 -1.71 3.51
C LEU A 143 -23.62 -0.57 4.41
N GLN A 144 -22.99 0.60 4.33
CA GLN A 144 -23.34 1.75 5.18
C GLN A 144 -24.06 2.86 4.39
N THR A 145 -24.10 2.75 3.06
CA THR A 145 -24.73 3.70 2.13
C THR A 145 -24.51 5.18 2.52
N PRO A 146 -23.27 5.60 2.79
CA PRO A 146 -23.02 6.97 3.24
C PRO A 146 -23.33 7.97 2.12
N ALA A 147 -23.71 9.20 2.47
CA ALA A 147 -24.02 10.22 1.48
C ALA A 147 -22.76 10.60 0.67
N ALA A 148 -22.78 10.35 -0.65
CA ALA A 148 -21.63 10.55 -1.54
C ALA A 148 -21.02 11.96 -1.45
N GLY A 149 -21.87 12.99 -1.37
CA GLY A 149 -21.45 14.39 -1.29
C GLY A 149 -20.62 14.72 -0.04
N ARG A 150 -20.72 13.93 1.04
CA ARG A 150 -19.90 14.09 2.25
C ARG A 150 -18.77 13.07 2.31
N PHE A 151 -19.08 11.81 1.99
CA PHE A 151 -18.13 10.72 2.12
C PHE A 151 -16.94 10.85 1.15
N VAL A 152 -17.17 11.21 -0.11
CA VAL A 152 -16.11 11.29 -1.12
C VAL A 152 -15.08 12.38 -0.79
N PRO A 153 -15.47 13.63 -0.46
CA PRO A 153 -14.50 14.66 -0.07
C PRO A 153 -13.73 14.32 1.20
N LEU A 154 -14.39 13.76 2.22
CA LEU A 154 -13.73 13.36 3.47
C LEU A 154 -12.73 12.22 3.26
N LEU A 155 -13.10 11.23 2.44
CA LEU A 155 -12.21 10.14 2.06
C LEU A 155 -10.98 10.69 1.32
N PHE A 156 -11.19 11.55 0.32
CA PHE A 156 -10.10 12.18 -0.42
C PHE A 156 -9.16 12.96 0.51
N GLY A 157 -9.70 13.86 1.34
CA GLY A 157 -8.92 14.63 2.31
C GLY A 157 -8.13 13.75 3.27
N SER A 158 -8.73 12.65 3.73
CA SER A 158 -8.07 11.68 4.61
C SER A 158 -6.93 10.93 3.92
N THR A 159 -7.11 10.51 2.66
CA THR A 159 -6.04 9.85 1.90
C THR A 159 -4.88 10.79 1.62
N VAL A 160 -5.16 12.06 1.31
CA VAL A 160 -4.13 13.09 1.14
C VAL A 160 -3.39 13.31 2.45
N LEU A 161 -4.09 13.43 3.57
CA LEU A 161 -3.48 13.56 4.89
C LEU A 161 -2.54 12.39 5.20
N LEU A 162 -2.96 11.14 4.95
CA LEU A 162 -2.13 9.95 5.12
C LEU A 162 -0.85 9.99 4.28
N VAL A 163 -0.94 10.44 3.03
CA VAL A 163 0.23 10.60 2.15
C VAL A 163 1.18 11.66 2.69
N LEU A 164 0.65 12.80 3.16
CA LEU A 164 1.44 13.89 3.72
C LEU A 164 2.14 13.48 5.02
N THR A 165 1.45 12.77 5.92
CA THR A 165 2.07 12.30 7.16
C THR A 165 3.11 11.21 6.88
N GLY A 166 2.84 10.31 5.94
CA GLY A 166 3.83 9.32 5.49
C GLY A 166 5.08 9.97 4.90
N TYR A 167 4.89 11.02 4.08
CA TYR A 167 5.98 11.82 3.55
C TYR A 167 6.79 12.48 4.66
N ALA A 168 6.15 13.20 5.58
CA ALA A 168 6.79 13.87 6.70
C ALA A 168 7.53 12.89 7.61
N ALA A 169 6.91 11.78 7.98
CA ALA A 169 7.50 10.73 8.82
C ALA A 169 8.74 10.10 8.19
N SER A 170 8.81 10.01 6.85
CA SER A 170 9.99 9.52 6.14
C SER A 170 11.17 10.50 6.14
N ARG A 171 10.91 11.80 6.31
CA ARG A 171 11.95 12.85 6.35
C ARG A 171 12.63 12.99 7.70
N VAL A 172 11.96 12.57 8.78
CA VAL A 172 12.50 12.63 10.14
C VAL A 172 13.63 11.61 10.36
N ARG A 173 13.61 10.47 9.67
CA ARG A 173 14.61 9.40 9.86
C ARG A 173 15.61 9.35 8.71
N ARG A 174 16.87 9.74 8.98
CA ARG A 174 17.96 9.78 7.97
C ARG A 174 18.21 8.44 7.27
N ASN A 175 18.07 7.32 7.99
CA ASN A 175 18.38 5.97 7.49
C ASN A 175 17.13 5.14 7.13
N ALA A 176 15.94 5.75 7.12
CA ALA A 176 14.71 5.05 6.75
C ALA A 176 14.49 5.11 5.22
N PRO A 177 13.76 4.13 4.63
CA PRO A 177 13.30 4.23 3.25
C PRO A 177 12.51 5.52 3.05
N ARG A 178 12.86 6.26 2.00
CA ARG A 178 12.16 7.51 1.67
C ARG A 178 10.79 7.17 1.10
N TYR A 179 9.78 7.86 1.63
CA TYR A 179 8.44 7.84 1.08
C TYR A 179 8.17 9.17 0.36
N PRO A 180 7.48 9.14 -0.79
CA PRO A 180 7.18 7.95 -1.58
C PRO A 180 8.40 7.41 -2.34
N ALA A 181 8.34 6.15 -2.74
CA ALA A 181 9.30 5.53 -3.66
C ALA A 181 9.03 5.96 -5.11
N TYR A 182 7.76 6.12 -5.48
CA TYR A 182 7.32 6.71 -6.73
C TYR A 182 5.94 7.37 -6.56
N TRP A 183 5.62 8.31 -7.44
CA TRP A 183 4.34 9.03 -7.40
C TRP A 183 3.32 8.47 -8.39
N TRP A 184 3.74 7.98 -9.56
CA TRP A 184 2.86 7.55 -10.66
C TRP A 184 3.36 6.26 -11.31
#